data_AF-A5AU97-F1
#
_entry.id   AF-A5AU97-F1
#
_cell.length_a   1.000
_cell.length_b   1.000
_cell.length_c   1.000
_cell.angle_alpha   90.00
_cell.angle_beta   90.00
_cell.angle_gamma   90.00
#
_symmetry.space_group_name_H-M   'P 1'
#
loop_
_entity.id
_entity.type
_entity.pdbx_description
1 polymer ?
#
loop_
_entity_poly.entity_id
_entity_poly.type
_entity_poly.pdbx_seq_one_letter_code
_entity_poly.pdbx_strand_id
1 'polypeptide(L)'
;MADDAAKLVAEIGGRLHQQSRPTKDFLIKSLRQAASALLELEQKSSLEPAIKPLSGSFVKHGLLHNKDKDVKLLVAICCSEIIRVMAPEPPFDDKELREIFELFVSMFAELANTTSPYFSRRVKILETFAKYNFCMLMLDINCDFLVLEMFNTFFSVAR
;
A
#
# COMPACT_ATOMS: atom_id res chain seq x y z
N MET A 1 -15.79 -7.47 -15.18
CA MET A 1 -14.45 -7.67 -14.58
C MET A 1 -13.98 -6.41 -13.87
N ALA A 2 -13.48 -5.37 -14.56
CA ALA A 2 -13.00 -4.15 -13.86
C ALA A 2 -14.07 -3.41 -13.02
N ASP A 3 -15.31 -3.37 -13.50
CA ASP A 3 -16.43 -2.77 -12.75
C ASP A 3 -16.80 -3.58 -11.49
N ASP A 4 -16.61 -4.91 -11.53
CA ASP A 4 -16.84 -5.80 -10.40
C ASP A 4 -15.74 -5.66 -9.34
N ALA A 5 -14.50 -5.52 -9.78
CA ALA A 5 -13.35 -5.27 -8.90
C ALA A 5 -13.49 -3.93 -8.15
N ALA A 6 -13.93 -2.86 -8.83
CA ALA A 6 -14.15 -1.56 -8.20
C ALA A 6 -15.26 -1.63 -7.12
N LYS A 7 -16.38 -2.30 -7.42
CA LYS A 7 -17.46 -2.53 -6.44
C LYS A 7 -16.96 -3.29 -5.22
N LEU A 8 -16.16 -4.35 -5.44
CA LEU A 8 -15.60 -5.15 -4.35
C LEU A 8 -14.68 -4.32 -3.45
N VAL A 9 -13.83 -3.45 -4.02
CA VAL A 9 -12.99 -2.52 -3.23
C VAL A 9 -13.85 -1.60 -2.36
N ALA A 10 -14.91 -1.02 -2.93
CA ALA A 10 -15.84 -0.16 -2.21
C ALA A 10 -16.55 -0.88 -1.05
N GLU A 11 -17.04 -2.09 -1.29
CA GLU A 11 -17.70 -2.93 -0.28
C GLU A 11 -16.74 -3.31 0.85
N ILE A 12 -15.49 -3.67 0.54
CA ILE A 12 -14.47 -3.98 1.55
C ILE A 12 -14.17 -2.75 2.40
N GLY A 13 -13.94 -1.60 1.76
CA GLY A 13 -13.70 -0.34 2.45
C GLY A 13 -14.87 0.05 3.36
N GLY A 14 -16.11 -0.06 2.87
CA GLY A 14 -17.32 0.18 3.66
C GLY A 14 -17.43 -0.74 4.88
N ARG A 15 -17.20 -2.04 4.70
CA ARG A 15 -17.20 -3.01 5.82
C ARG A 15 -16.11 -2.71 6.85
N LEU A 16 -14.89 -2.38 6.41
CA LEU A 16 -13.80 -1.97 7.31
C LEU A 16 -14.15 -0.68 8.06
N HIS A 17 -14.77 0.28 7.38
CA HIS A 17 -15.15 1.55 7.98
C HIS A 17 -16.27 1.39 9.02
N GLN A 18 -17.21 0.46 8.84
CA GLN A 18 -18.28 0.21 9.82
C GLN A 18 -17.79 -0.45 11.11
N GLN A 19 -16.68 -1.20 11.06
CA GLN A 19 -16.12 -1.81 12.26
C GLN A 19 -15.54 -0.73 13.19
N SER A 20 -15.82 -0.86 14.49
CA SER A 20 -15.17 -0.01 15.51
C SER A 20 -13.81 -0.56 15.92
N ARG A 21 -13.69 -1.89 16.01
CA ARG A 21 -12.44 -2.59 16.38
C ARG A 21 -12.34 -3.91 15.61
N PRO A 22 -11.82 -3.90 14.37
CA PRO A 22 -11.74 -5.11 13.55
C PRO A 22 -10.75 -6.12 14.15
N THR A 23 -11.09 -7.40 14.09
CA THR A 23 -10.18 -8.48 14.51
C THR A 23 -9.06 -8.67 13.50
N LYS A 24 -7.94 -9.27 13.92
CA LYS A 24 -6.81 -9.58 13.03
C LYS A 24 -7.24 -10.41 11.82
N ASP A 25 -8.00 -11.49 12.03
CA ASP A 25 -8.44 -12.38 10.95
C ASP A 25 -9.35 -11.66 9.95
N PHE A 26 -10.23 -10.79 10.45
CA PHE A 26 -11.06 -9.94 9.61
C PHE A 26 -10.22 -8.98 8.77
N LEU A 27 -9.22 -8.32 9.38
CA LEU A 27 -8.30 -7.43 8.65
C LEU A 27 -7.54 -8.17 7.56
N ILE A 28 -6.93 -9.31 7.89
CA ILE A 28 -6.15 -10.10 6.92
C ILE A 28 -7.04 -10.55 5.76
N LYS A 29 -8.25 -11.04 6.04
CA LYS A 29 -9.18 -11.48 5.00
C LYS A 29 -9.61 -10.32 4.09
N SER A 30 -10.02 -9.20 4.68
CA SER A 30 -10.45 -8.02 3.94
C SER A 30 -9.32 -7.42 3.10
N LEU A 31 -8.14 -7.22 3.68
CA LEU A 31 -6.98 -6.64 2.98
C LEU A 31 -6.48 -7.55 1.85
N ARG A 32 -6.53 -8.88 2.03
CA ARG A 32 -6.18 -9.82 0.97
C ARG A 32 -7.15 -9.74 -0.20
N GLN A 33 -8.46 -9.64 0.08
CA GLN A 33 -9.47 -9.46 -0.98
C GLN A 33 -9.29 -8.11 -1.68
N ALA A 34 -9.01 -7.04 -0.92
CA ALA A 34 -8.77 -5.72 -1.49
C ALA A 34 -7.53 -5.69 -2.39
N ALA A 35 -6.41 -6.27 -1.93
CA ALA A 35 -5.19 -6.38 -2.72
C ALA A 35 -5.43 -7.10 -4.06
N SER A 36 -6.16 -8.21 -4.04
CA SER A 36 -6.52 -8.94 -5.27
C SER A 36 -7.39 -8.11 -6.20
N ALA A 37 -8.41 -7.42 -5.69
CA ALA A 37 -9.30 -6.59 -6.50
C ALA A 37 -8.56 -5.37 -7.09
N LEU A 38 -7.72 -4.70 -6.31
CA LEU A 38 -6.95 -3.54 -6.75
C LEU A 38 -5.97 -3.88 -7.89
N LEU A 39 -5.37 -5.08 -7.87
CA LEU A 39 -4.48 -5.56 -8.94
C LEU A 39 -5.17 -5.66 -10.31
N GLU A 40 -6.48 -5.92 -10.34
CA GLU A 40 -7.26 -6.03 -11.58
C GLU A 40 -7.66 -4.66 -12.16
N LEU A 41 -7.48 -3.59 -11.39
CA LEU A 41 -7.88 -2.25 -11.79
C LEU A 41 -6.78 -1.56 -12.62
N GLU A 42 -7.23 -0.84 -13.63
CA GLU A 42 -6.40 0.08 -14.41
C GLU A 42 -6.51 1.50 -13.84
N GLN A 43 -5.54 2.34 -14.17
CA GLN A 43 -5.51 3.73 -13.71
C GLN A 43 -6.70 4.52 -14.26
N LYS A 44 -7.59 4.99 -13.37
CA LYS A 44 -8.80 5.77 -13.72
C LYS A 44 -9.23 6.66 -12.55
N SER A 45 -9.41 7.96 -12.79
CA SER A 45 -9.89 8.91 -11.78
C SER A 45 -11.29 8.59 -11.25
N SER A 46 -12.14 7.96 -12.07
CA SER A 46 -13.49 7.54 -11.67
C SER A 46 -13.53 6.47 -10.57
N LEU A 47 -12.37 5.90 -10.19
CA LEU A 47 -12.26 4.92 -9.10
C LEU A 47 -12.23 5.57 -7.71
N GLU A 48 -12.08 6.90 -7.62
CA GLU A 48 -12.00 7.61 -6.33
C GLU A 48 -13.13 7.24 -5.35
N PRO A 49 -14.43 7.22 -5.76
CA PRO A 49 -15.52 6.88 -4.84
C PRO A 49 -15.44 5.45 -4.30
N ALA A 50 -14.87 4.53 -5.09
CA ALA A 50 -14.69 3.15 -4.69
C ALA A 50 -13.49 2.95 -3.74
N ILE A 51 -12.41 3.72 -3.94
CA ILE A 51 -11.16 3.59 -3.18
C ILE A 51 -11.21 4.35 -1.85
N LYS A 52 -11.86 5.52 -1.82
CA LYS A 52 -11.90 6.42 -0.65
C LYS A 52 -12.35 5.74 0.65
N PRO A 53 -13.36 4.84 0.67
CA PRO A 53 -13.71 4.12 1.89
C PRO A 53 -12.58 3.22 2.40
N LEU A 54 -11.83 2.58 1.49
CA LEU A 54 -10.71 1.71 1.83
C LEU A 54 -9.52 2.53 2.34
N SER A 55 -9.10 3.59 1.64
CA SER A 55 -7.99 4.44 2.09
C SER A 55 -8.28 5.07 3.46
N GLY A 56 -9.49 5.63 3.64
CA GLY A 56 -9.91 6.20 4.93
C GLY A 56 -9.94 5.17 6.07
N SER A 57 -10.10 3.88 5.78
CA SER A 57 -10.03 2.83 6.79
C SER A 57 -8.61 2.60 7.33
N PHE A 58 -7.57 2.92 6.54
CA PHE A 58 -6.18 2.77 6.97
C PHE A 58 -5.85 3.73 8.10
N VAL A 59 -6.31 4.99 7.98
CA VAL A 59 -6.15 6.02 9.01
C VAL A 59 -7.00 5.69 10.23
N LYS A 60 -8.29 5.40 10.03
CA LYS A 60 -9.24 5.10 11.12
C LYS A 60 -8.72 4.01 12.06
N HIS A 61 -8.11 2.97 11.50
CA HIS A 61 -7.66 1.80 12.24
C HIS A 61 -6.14 1.78 12.51
N GLY A 62 -5.43 2.87 12.18
CA GLY A 62 -3.97 2.97 12.36
C GLY A 62 -3.20 1.86 11.64
N LEU A 63 -3.66 1.43 10.46
CA LEU A 63 -3.14 0.25 9.77
C LEU A 63 -1.75 0.47 9.16
N LEU A 64 -1.38 1.72 8.85
CA LEU A 64 -0.04 2.06 8.36
C LEU A 64 1.05 1.74 9.41
N HIS A 65 0.71 1.82 10.69
CA HIS A 65 1.60 1.58 11.83
C HIS A 65 1.42 0.20 12.48
N ASN A 66 0.71 -0.71 11.82
CA ASN A 66 0.42 -2.03 12.38
C ASN A 66 1.71 -2.87 12.51
N LYS A 67 1.89 -3.49 13.69
CA LYS A 67 3.09 -4.31 13.99
C LYS A 67 3.00 -5.74 13.48
N ASP A 68 1.80 -6.22 13.14
CA ASP A 68 1.61 -7.56 12.63
C ASP A 68 2.15 -7.69 11.21
N LYS A 69 3.05 -8.65 10.97
CA LYS A 69 3.76 -8.79 9.70
C LYS A 69 2.84 -9.05 8.51
N ASP A 70 1.78 -9.85 8.70
CA ASP A 70 0.84 -10.16 7.62
C ASP A 70 -0.03 -8.94 7.29
N VAL A 71 -0.55 -8.27 8.30
CA VAL A 71 -1.33 -7.04 8.12
C VAL A 71 -0.47 -5.96 7.46
N LYS A 72 0.74 -5.71 7.98
CA LYS A 72 1.67 -4.70 7.47
C LYS A 72 1.99 -4.93 5.98
N LEU A 73 2.29 -6.18 5.59
CA LEU A 73 2.55 -6.52 4.19
C LEU A 73 1.31 -6.30 3.31
N LEU A 74 0.13 -6.71 3.75
CA LEU A 74 -1.10 -6.56 2.97
C LEU A 74 -1.51 -5.08 2.82
N VAL A 75 -1.31 -4.26 3.87
CA VAL A 75 -1.50 -2.81 3.80
C VAL A 75 -0.54 -2.20 2.78
N ALA A 76 0.74 -2.59 2.79
CA ALA A 76 1.71 -2.12 1.81
C ALA A 76 1.30 -2.48 0.37
N ILE A 77 0.84 -3.71 0.12
CA ILE A 77 0.33 -4.11 -1.20
C ILE A 77 -0.89 -3.26 -1.60
N CYS A 78 -1.85 -3.04 -0.69
CA CYS A 78 -3.02 -2.23 -1.00
C CYS A 78 -2.63 -0.78 -1.30
N CYS A 79 -1.72 -0.19 -0.52
CA CYS A 79 -1.24 1.18 -0.74
C CYS A 79 -0.51 1.30 -2.08
N SER A 80 0.36 0.34 -2.43
CA SER A 80 1.09 0.39 -3.70
C SER A 80 0.15 0.33 -4.89
N GLU A 81 -0.90 -0.49 -4.82
CA GLU A 81 -1.90 -0.57 -5.88
C GLU A 81 -2.83 0.64 -5.91
N ILE A 82 -3.22 1.21 -4.77
CA ILE A 82 -4.02 2.44 -4.72
C ILE A 82 -3.27 3.60 -5.39
N ILE A 83 -1.99 3.80 -5.03
CA ILE A 83 -1.18 4.87 -5.64
C ILE A 83 -1.07 4.64 -7.15
N ARG A 84 -0.86 3.40 -7.59
CA ARG A 84 -0.80 3.04 -9.01
C ARG A 84 -2.07 3.39 -9.77
N VAL A 85 -3.24 3.00 -9.27
CA VAL A 85 -4.52 3.16 -10.00
C VAL A 85 -5.09 4.57 -9.91
N MET A 86 -4.67 5.35 -8.92
CA MET A 86 -5.10 6.73 -8.72
C MET A 86 -4.08 7.77 -9.17
N ALA A 87 -2.93 7.35 -9.71
CA ALA A 87 -1.99 8.28 -10.32
C ALA A 87 -2.68 9.22 -11.35
N PRO A 88 -2.21 10.46 -11.53
CA PRO A 88 -1.07 11.09 -10.85
C PRO A 88 -1.36 11.56 -9.41
N GLU A 89 -2.63 11.67 -9.02
CA GLU A 89 -3.05 12.26 -7.74
C GLU A 89 -3.69 11.19 -6.84
N PRO A 90 -2.89 10.43 -6.07
CA PRO A 90 -3.42 9.41 -5.18
C PRO A 90 -4.29 10.03 -4.06
N PRO A 91 -5.25 9.29 -3.49
CA PRO A 91 -6.23 9.81 -2.54
C PRO A 91 -5.67 9.83 -1.11
N PHE A 92 -4.46 10.34 -0.95
CA PHE A 92 -3.72 10.45 0.31
C PHE A 92 -3.14 11.86 0.42
N ASP A 93 -3.15 12.42 1.63
CA ASP A 93 -2.44 13.67 1.89
C ASP A 93 -0.92 13.45 2.04
N ASP A 94 -0.12 14.52 2.02
CA ASP A 94 1.35 14.43 2.10
C ASP A 94 1.84 13.70 3.35
N LYS A 95 1.11 13.82 4.47
CA LYS A 95 1.46 13.14 5.72
C LYS A 95 1.20 11.64 5.60
N GLU A 96 0.04 11.26 5.08
CA GLU A 96 -0.32 9.87 4.82
C GLU A 96 0.63 9.23 3.80
N LEU A 97 0.98 9.94 2.73
CA LEU A 97 1.95 9.49 1.73
C LEU A 97 3.32 9.25 2.36
N ARG A 98 3.79 10.17 3.22
CA ARG A 98 5.05 9.97 3.96
C ARG A 98 5.01 8.69 4.80
N GLU A 99 3.95 8.47 5.57
CA GLU A 99 3.78 7.25 6.38
C GLU A 99 3.73 5.96 5.50
N ILE A 100 3.10 6.03 4.32
CA ILE A 100 3.09 4.95 3.34
C ILE A 100 4.49 4.68 2.77
N PHE A 101 5.26 5.73 2.47
CA PHE A 101 6.62 5.57 1.98
C PHE A 101 7.55 4.98 3.05
N GLU A 102 7.41 5.39 4.32
CA GLU A 102 8.14 4.78 5.44
C GLU A 102 7.80 3.28 5.56
N LEU A 103 6.52 2.94 5.36
CA LEU A 103 6.08 1.55 5.27
C LEU A 103 6.77 0.80 4.11
N PHE A 104 6.85 1.38 2.91
CA PHE A 104 7.54 0.75 1.77
C PHE A 104 9.04 0.55 2.02
N VAL A 105 9.75 1.58 2.50
CA VAL A 105 11.18 1.48 2.83
C VAL A 105 11.41 0.37 3.84
N SER A 106 10.53 0.23 4.84
CA SER A 106 10.63 -0.88 5.80
C SER A 106 10.38 -2.26 5.18
N MET A 107 9.62 -2.37 4.08
CA MET A 107 9.50 -3.63 3.32
C MET A 107 10.77 -3.94 2.54
N PHE A 108 11.44 -2.91 2.02
CA PHE A 108 12.68 -3.04 1.26
C PHE A 108 13.87 -3.43 2.12
N ALA A 109 13.95 -2.92 3.35
CA ALA A 109 14.98 -3.31 4.32
C ALA A 109 14.97 -4.81 4.64
N GLU A 110 13.82 -5.45 4.47
CA GLU A 110 13.66 -6.87 4.72
C GLU A 110 13.94 -7.76 3.48
N LEU A 111 14.38 -7.18 2.36
CA LEU A 111 14.74 -7.93 1.15
C LEU A 111 16.06 -8.71 1.28
N ALA A 112 16.91 -8.39 2.26
CA ALA A 112 18.11 -9.18 2.54
C ALA A 112 17.78 -10.64 2.92
N ASN A 113 16.57 -10.90 3.45
CA ASN A 113 16.12 -12.24 3.81
C ASN A 113 15.36 -12.91 2.65
N THR A 114 16.10 -13.51 1.74
CA THR A 114 15.56 -14.18 0.54
C THR A 114 14.80 -15.48 0.82
N THR A 115 14.96 -16.07 2.01
CA THR A 115 14.23 -17.29 2.42
C THR A 115 12.89 -16.99 3.09
N SER A 116 12.59 -15.71 3.35
CA SER A 116 11.32 -15.28 3.92
C SER A 116 10.14 -15.66 3.01
N PRO A 117 9.03 -16.20 3.55
CA PRO A 117 7.80 -16.45 2.78
C PRO A 117 7.13 -15.16 2.26
N TYR A 118 7.63 -13.99 2.68
CA TYR A 118 7.17 -12.68 2.22
C TYR A 118 8.06 -12.09 1.11
N PHE A 119 9.21 -12.70 0.80
CA PHE A 119 10.20 -12.12 -0.11
C PHE A 119 9.60 -11.76 -1.47
N SER A 120 8.94 -12.71 -2.14
CA SER A 120 8.34 -12.48 -3.47
C SER A 120 7.28 -11.37 -3.49
N ARG A 121 6.55 -11.18 -2.38
CA ARG A 121 5.56 -10.10 -2.25
C ARG A 121 6.22 -8.75 -2.01
N ARG A 122 7.32 -8.69 -1.25
CA ARG A 122 8.12 -7.47 -1.07
C ARG A 122 8.78 -7.03 -2.37
N VAL A 123 9.30 -7.98 -3.15
CA VAL A 123 9.86 -7.71 -4.49
C VAL A 123 8.79 -7.12 -5.41
N LYS A 124 7.57 -7.67 -5.43
CA LYS A 124 6.47 -7.10 -6.24
C LYS A 124 6.13 -5.66 -5.86
N ILE A 125 6.14 -5.32 -4.56
CA ILE A 125 5.96 -3.92 -4.13
C ILE A 125 7.07 -3.04 -4.70
N LEU A 126 8.34 -3.48 -4.64
CA LEU A 126 9.47 -2.75 -5.20
C LEU A 126 9.37 -2.60 -6.73
N GLU A 127 8.94 -3.65 -7.44
CA GLU A 127 8.69 -3.61 -8.89
C GLU A 127 7.61 -2.57 -9.25
N THR A 128 6.48 -2.57 -8.54
CA THR A 128 5.43 -1.55 -8.71
C THR A 128 5.97 -0.16 -8.40
N PHE A 129 6.68 0.00 -7.28
CA PHE A 129 7.27 1.26 -6.86
C PHE A 129 8.18 1.87 -7.94
N ALA A 130 9.07 1.05 -8.51
CA ALA A 130 9.98 1.47 -9.57
C ALA A 130 9.24 1.75 -10.88
N LYS A 131 8.34 0.85 -11.30
CA LYS A 131 7.60 0.96 -12.57
C LYS A 131 6.76 2.24 -12.66
N TYR A 132 6.16 2.66 -11.54
CA TYR A 132 5.29 3.84 -11.49
C TYR A 132 6.00 5.07 -10.90
N ASN A 133 7.34 5.05 -10.84
CA ASN A 133 8.17 6.19 -10.42
C ASN A 133 7.75 6.81 -9.08
N PHE A 134 7.42 5.99 -8.08
CA PHE A 134 6.98 6.49 -6.76
C PHE A 134 8.03 7.36 -6.07
N CYS A 135 9.31 7.21 -6.44
CA CYS A 135 10.38 8.10 -6.00
C CYS A 135 10.12 9.57 -6.41
N MET A 136 9.52 9.83 -7.58
CA MET A 136 9.14 11.19 -7.98
C MET A 136 8.07 11.75 -7.05
N LEU A 137 7.06 10.95 -6.73
CA LEU A 137 6.02 11.34 -5.77
C LEU A 137 6.61 11.64 -4.37
N MET A 138 7.66 10.94 -3.95
CA MET A 138 8.38 11.28 -2.71
C MET A 138 9.05 12.67 -2.78
N LEU A 139 9.62 13.03 -3.92
CA LEU A 139 10.23 14.35 -4.13
C LEU A 139 9.17 15.46 -4.17
N ASP A 140 8.02 15.18 -4.79
CA ASP A 140 6.90 16.12 -4.89
C ASP A 140 6.37 16.53 -3.50
N ILE A 141 6.42 15.63 -2.52
CA ILE A 141 6.04 15.90 -1.12
C ILE A 141 7.23 16.24 -0.20
N ASN A 142 8.39 16.60 -0.76
CA ASN A 142 9.62 16.97 -0.03
C ASN A 142 10.10 15.91 0.98
N CYS A 143 10.00 14.62 0.63
CA CYS A 143 10.49 13.50 1.44
C CYS A 143 11.93 13.08 1.08
N ASP A 144 12.83 14.04 0.87
CA ASP A 144 14.24 13.81 0.47
C ASP A 144 15.00 12.90 1.45
N PHE A 145 14.74 13.06 2.76
CA PHE A 145 15.38 12.24 3.79
C PHE A 145 15.07 10.74 3.60
N LEU A 146 13.84 10.43 3.18
CA LEU A 146 13.36 9.07 3.02
C LEU A 146 13.87 8.47 1.71
N VAL A 147 14.08 9.29 0.68
CA VAL A 147 14.79 8.88 -0.54
C VAL A 147 16.22 8.44 -0.18
N LEU A 148 16.94 9.22 0.63
CA LEU A 148 18.28 8.86 1.09
C LEU A 148 18.27 7.57 1.94
N GLU A 149 17.33 7.43 2.87
CA GLU A 149 17.15 6.22 3.66
C GLU A 149 16.87 4.99 2.80
N MET A 150 16.05 5.14 1.76
CA MET A 150 15.75 4.09 0.79
C MET A 150 17.02 3.66 0.03
N PHE A 151 17.85 4.58 -0.46
CA PHE A 151 19.11 4.23 -1.12
C PHE A 151 20.08 3.52 -0.17
N ASN A 152 20.23 4.02 1.07
CA ASN A 152 21.05 3.35 2.07
C ASN A 152 20.54 1.93 2.36
N THR A 153 19.22 1.77 2.43
CA THR A 153 18.57 0.46 2.56
C THR A 153 18.96 -0.45 1.40
N PHE A 154 18.83 0.01 0.16
CA PHE A 154 19.21 -0.79 -1.01
C PHE A 154 20.69 -1.19 -1.00
N PHE A 155 21.61 -0.27 -0.67
CA PHE A 155 23.03 -0.59 -0.55
C PHE A 155 23.33 -1.62 0.56
N SER A 156 22.51 -1.68 1.60
CA SER A 156 22.68 -2.66 2.68
C SER A 156 22.12 -4.05 2.37
N VAL A 157 21.12 -4.15 1.48
CA VAL A 157 20.41 -5.41 1.21
C VAL A 157 20.78 -6.05 -0.13
N ALA A 158 21.20 -5.25 -1.11
CA ALA A 158 21.68 -5.75 -2.39
C ALA A 158 23.03 -6.47 -2.20
N ARG A 159 23.16 -7.66 -2.79
CA ARG A 159 24.38 -8.48 -2.79
C ARG A 159 24.84 -8.71 -4.21
#